data_AF-A0A6F8SNB8-F1
#
_entry.id   AF-A0A6F8SNB8-F1
#
_cell.length_a   1.000
_cell.length_b   1.000
_cell.length_c   1.000
_cell.angle_alpha   90.00
_cell.angle_beta   90.00
_cell.angle_gamma   90.00
#
_symmetry.space_group_name_H-M   'P 1'
#
loop_
_entity.id
_entity.type
_entity.pdbx_description
1 polymer ?
#
loop_
_entity_poly.entity_id
_entity_poly.type
_entity_poly.pdbx_seq_one_letter_code
_entity_poly.pdbx_strand_id
1 'polypeptide(L)' 'MTANHRKDALEVAHITGVQGIRAAMARLADEEADVPLPGATPEEVPLGRRTCAVCAADNDGSRETCWNCGASLRRVR' A
#
# COMPACT_ATOMS: atom_id res chain seq x y z
N MET A 1 -5.41 2.09 -41.54
CA MET A 1 -4.68 2.77 -40.46
C MET A 1 -4.15 1.71 -39.51
N THR A 2 -2.86 1.39 -39.57
CA THR A 2 -2.24 0.38 -38.70
C THR A 2 -1.71 1.08 -37.45
N ALA A 3 -2.39 0.89 -36.31
CA ALA A 3 -1.92 1.38 -35.03
C ALA A 3 -0.65 0.64 -34.63
N ASN A 4 0.51 1.30 -34.75
CA ASN A 4 1.75 0.82 -34.13
C ASN A 4 1.61 1.00 -32.62
N HIS A 5 1.12 -0.03 -31.93
CA HIS A 5 1.25 -0.13 -30.48
C HIS A 5 2.75 -0.21 -30.14
N ARG A 6 3.36 0.93 -29.82
CA ARG A 6 4.67 0.95 -29.17
C ARG A 6 4.53 0.17 -27.87
N LYS A 7 5.28 -0.91 -27.74
CA LYS A 7 5.43 -1.61 -26.47
C LYS A 7 6.35 -0.76 -25.61
N ASP A 8 5.80 -0.15 -24.58
CA ASP A 8 6.59 0.54 -23.55
C ASP A 8 7.32 -0.55 -22.74
N ALA A 9 8.45 -1.01 -23.28
CA ALA A 9 9.33 -1.95 -22.60
C ALA A 9 10.19 -1.15 -21.61
N LEU A 10 9.85 -1.24 -20.32
CA LEU A 10 10.67 -0.68 -19.26
C LEU A 10 11.78 -1.67 -18.88
N GLU A 11 13.02 -1.30 -19.18
CA GLU A 11 14.19 -2.05 -18.73
C GLU A 11 14.50 -1.69 -17.27
N VAL A 12 14.31 -2.66 -16.37
CA VAL A 12 14.59 -2.49 -14.94
C VAL A 12 15.93 -3.12 -14.60
N ALA A 13 16.92 -2.27 -14.32
CA ALA A 13 18.23 -2.73 -13.82
C ALA A 13 18.11 -3.22 -12.38
N HIS A 14 18.49 -4.48 -12.13
CA HIS A 14 18.52 -5.07 -10.79
C HIS A 14 19.86 -4.75 -10.12
N ILE A 15 19.92 -3.59 -9.46
CA ILE A 15 21.13 -3.13 -8.75
C ILE A 15 21.00 -3.50 -7.27
N THR A 16 21.92 -4.30 -6.75
CA THR A 16 21.93 -4.73 -5.34
C THR A 16 23.15 -4.20 -4.58
N GLY A 17 23.10 -4.28 -3.25
CA GLY A 17 24.21 -3.86 -2.38
C GLY A 17 24.39 -2.34 -2.25
N VAL A 18 25.49 -1.94 -1.60
CA VAL A 18 25.70 -0.54 -1.20
C VAL A 18 25.82 0.41 -2.39
N GLN A 19 26.35 -0.05 -3.53
CA GLN A 19 26.43 0.75 -4.75
C GLN A 19 25.04 0.99 -5.38
N GLY A 20 24.16 -0.02 -5.37
CA GLY A 20 22.77 0.14 -5.82
C GLY A 20 21.98 1.11 -4.95
N ILE A 21 22.15 1.02 -3.62
CA ILE A 21 21.52 1.96 -2.68
C ILE A 21 22.00 3.39 -2.92
N ARG A 22 23.31 3.60 -3.11
CA ARG A 22 23.86 4.93 -3.43
C ARG A 22 23.30 5.50 -4.73
N ALA A 23 23.20 4.68 -5.77
CA ALA A 23 22.63 5.09 -7.05
C ALA A 23 21.14 5.47 -6.94
N ALA A 24 20.36 4.71 -6.17
CA ALA A 24 18.96 5.01 -5.91
C ALA A 24 18.79 6.32 -5.12
N MET A 25 19.57 6.52 -4.05
CA MET A 25 19.52 7.75 -3.26
C MET A 25 19.94 8.98 -4.06
N ALA A 26 20.94 8.85 -4.95
CA ALA A 26 21.35 9.93 -5.84
C ALA A 26 20.25 10.32 -6.84
N ARG A 27 19.43 9.36 -7.29
CA ARG A 27 18.24 9.63 -8.13
C ARG A 27 17.10 10.28 -7.36
N LEU A 28 16.88 9.88 -6.10
CA LEU A 28 15.85 10.50 -5.24
C LEU A 28 16.21 11.95 -4.85
N ALA A 29 17.49 12.29 -4.79
CA ALA A 29 17.97 13.64 -4.47
C ALA A 29 17.96 14.59 -5.68
N ASP A 30 17.67 14.09 -6.87
CA ASP A 30 17.56 14.86 -8.11
C ASP A 30 16.15 15.47 -8.21
N GLU A 31 16.02 16.78 -8.01
CA GLU A 31 14.72 17.47 -7.99
C GLU A 31 14.03 17.51 -9.37
N GLU A 32 14.76 17.22 -10.46
CA GLU A 32 14.20 17.11 -11.82
C GLU A 32 13.78 15.68 -12.17
N ALA A 33 14.07 14.70 -11.30
CA ALA A 33 13.68 13.33 -11.54
C ALA A 33 12.16 13.14 -11.36
N ASP A 34 11.52 12.60 -12.40
CA ASP A 34 10.12 12.16 -12.35
C ASP A 34 10.01 10.88 -11.51
N VAL A 35 10.13 11.05 -10.20
CA VAL A 35 9.98 9.98 -9.21
C VAL A 35 8.53 10.02 -8.72
N PRO A 36 7.78 8.91 -8.84
CA PRO A 36 6.48 8.79 -8.19
C PRO A 36 6.66 8.94 -6.69
N LEU A 37 6.35 10.12 -6.15
CA LEU A 37 6.44 10.37 -4.72
C LEU A 37 5.36 9.53 -4.01
N PRO A 38 5.72 8.81 -2.92
CA PRO A 38 4.73 8.14 -2.08
C PRO A 38 3.74 9.19 -1.55
N GLY A 39 2.48 9.13 -1.99
CA GLY A 39 1.43 10.10 -1.65
C GLY A 39 0.66 10.65 -2.85
N ALA A 40 1.10 10.41 -4.09
CA ALA A 40 0.35 10.82 -5.29
C ALA A 40 -0.97 10.06 -5.50
N THR A 41 -1.17 8.95 -4.80
CA THR A 41 -2.44 8.24 -4.69
C THR A 41 -2.74 7.99 -3.21
N PRO A 42 -3.99 8.17 -2.75
CA PRO A 42 -4.38 7.68 -1.44
C PRO A 42 -4.22 6.16 -1.45
N GLU A 43 -3.20 5.65 -0.77
CA GLU A 43 -3.11 4.22 -0.51
C GLU A 43 -4.27 3.88 0.44
N GLU A 44 -5.27 3.14 -0.04
CA GLU A 44 -6.34 2.61 0.80
C GLU A 44 -5.72 1.64 1.80
N VAL A 45 -5.29 2.14 2.95
CA VAL A 45 -4.80 1.32 4.06
C VAL A 45 -5.91 0.34 4.42
N PRO A 46 -5.71 -0.99 4.27
CA PRO A 46 -6.73 -1.96 4.62
C PRO A 46 -7.13 -1.75 6.07
N LEU A 47 -8.42 -1.46 6.30
CA LEU A 47 -8.97 -1.35 7.64
C LEU A 47 -8.74 -2.70 8.35
N GLY A 48 -7.87 -2.70 9.36
CA GLY A 48 -7.43 -3.94 10.01
C GLY A 48 -8.59 -4.76 10.57
N ARG A 49 -8.54 -6.09 10.46
CA ARG A 49 -9.61 -6.97 10.98
C ARG A 49 -9.60 -7.02 12.51
N ARG A 50 -10.77 -7.16 13.13
CA ARG A 50 -10.95 -7.33 14.57
C ARG A 50 -11.79 -8.56 14.89
N THR A 51 -11.27 -9.42 15.74
CA THR A 51 -12.01 -10.60 16.26
C THR A 51 -12.89 -10.18 17.43
N CYS A 52 -14.16 -10.58 17.41
CA CYS A 52 -15.11 -10.29 18.48
C CYS A 52 -14.75 -11.07 19.75
N ALA A 53 -14.61 -10.38 20.89
CA ALA A 53 -14.33 -11.02 22.17
C ALA A 53 -15.48 -11.91 22.71
N VAL A 54 -16.70 -11.77 22.18
CA VAL A 54 -17.89 -12.50 22.64
C VAL A 54 -18.14 -13.76 21.82
N CYS A 55 -18.10 -13.68 20.49
CA CYS A 55 -18.45 -14.80 19.60
C CYS A 55 -17.34 -15.24 18.65
N ALA A 56 -16.14 -14.66 18.76
CA ALA A 56 -14.98 -14.94 17.91
C ALA A 56 -15.15 -14.68 16.41
N ALA A 57 -16.25 -14.05 15.96
CA ALA A 57 -16.40 -13.67 14.57
C ALA A 57 -15.37 -12.58 14.18
N ASP A 58 -14.82 -12.67 12.97
CA ASP A 58 -13.97 -11.64 12.40
C ASP A 58 -14.81 -10.49 11.82
N ASN A 59 -14.43 -9.26 12.14
CA ASN A 59 -15.14 -8.05 11.75
C ASN A 59 -14.19 -7.08 11.04
N ASP A 60 -14.75 -6.27 10.16
CA ASP A 60 -14.04 -5.14 9.54
C ASP A 60 -13.58 -4.12 10.61
N GLY A 61 -12.41 -3.52 10.38
CA GLY A 61 -11.81 -2.52 11.25
C GLY A 61 -12.67 -1.29 11.51
N SER A 62 -13.61 -0.95 10.63
CA SER A 62 -14.53 0.18 10.78
C SER A 62 -15.78 -0.11 11.61
N ARG A 63 -16.15 -1.39 11.85
CA ARG A 63 -17.43 -1.72 12.51
C ARG A 63 -17.42 -1.43 14.00
N GLU A 64 -18.43 -0.73 14.50
CA GLU A 64 -18.56 -0.51 15.95
C GLU A 64 -19.23 -1.68 16.69
N THR A 65 -20.02 -2.49 15.97
CA THR A 65 -20.79 -3.62 16.50
C THR A 65 -20.48 -4.89 15.72
N CYS A 66 -20.48 -6.03 16.44
CA CYS A 66 -20.21 -7.32 15.83
C CYS A 66 -21.34 -7.70 14.87
N TRP A 67 -20.99 -8.04 13.63
CA TRP A 67 -21.99 -8.45 12.63
C TRP A 67 -22.74 -9.72 13.02
N ASN A 68 -22.11 -10.59 13.82
CA ASN A 68 -22.67 -11.90 14.17
C ASN A 68 -23.51 -11.84 15.47
N CYS A 69 -23.00 -11.24 16.54
CA CYS A 69 -23.65 -11.27 17.85
C CYS A 69 -24.13 -9.91 18.38
N GLY A 70 -23.89 -8.81 17.65
CA GLY A 70 -24.30 -7.46 18.05
C GLY A 70 -23.47 -6.83 19.18
N ALA A 71 -22.52 -7.56 19.77
CA ALA A 71 -21.67 -7.03 20.83
C ALA A 71 -20.83 -5.83 20.37
N SER A 72 -20.56 -4.88 21.28
CA SER A 72 -19.67 -3.75 21.01
C SER A 72 -18.25 -4.23 20.67
N LEU A 73 -17.65 -3.65 19.64
CA LEU A 73 -16.26 -3.88 19.22
C LEU A 73 -15.32 -2.77 19.69
N ARG A 74 -15.81 -1.77 20.45
CA ARG A 74 -14.97 -0.70 20.98
C ARG A 74 -13.97 -1.30 21.98
N ARG A 75 -12.68 -0.97 21.83
CA ARG A 75 -11.67 -1.35 22.81
C ARG A 75 -11.93 -0.57 24.10
N VAL A 76 -12.04 -1.28 25.22
CA VAL A 76 -11.92 -0.69 26.55
C VAL A 76 -10.47 -0.18 26.64
N ARG A 77 -10.30 1.13 26.84
CA ARG A 77 -8.96 1.72 27.03
C ARG A 77 -8.38 1.34 28.37
#